data_AF-A0A7Y4U4Z4-F1
#
_entry.id   AF-A0A7Y4U4Z4-F1
#
_cell.length_a   1.000
_cell.length_b   1.000
_cell.length_c   1.000
_cell.angle_alpha   90.00
_cell.angle_beta   90.00
_cell.angle_gamma   90.00
#
_symmetry.space_group_name_H-M   'P 1'
#
loop_
_entity.id
_entity.type
_entity.pdbx_description
1 polymer ?
#
loop_
_entity_poly.entity_id
_entity_poly.type
_entity_poly.pdbx_seq_one_letter_code
_entity_poly.pdbx_strand_id
1 'polypeptide(L)' 'MIQPTQQDILRTLAALCELSPGVRFGQLLANLGFLTEDMSDHTLWDIEDSKLFQIIKRHRADLCQRQTPDA' A
#
# COMPACT_ATOMS: atom_id res chain seq x y z
N MET A 1 2.47 -4.61 21.82
CA MET A 1 1.10 -4.78 21.29
C MET A 1 1.04 -4.02 19.97
N ILE A 2 0.45 -4.60 18.92
CA ILE A 2 0.35 -3.93 17.61
C ILE A 2 -0.65 -2.78 17.73
N GLN A 3 -0.27 -1.58 17.29
CA GLN A 3 -1.14 -0.41 17.34
C GLN A 3 -2.28 -0.55 16.31
N PRO A 4 -3.45 0.09 16.53
CA PRO A 4 -4.57 0.00 15.59
C PRO A 4 -4.19 0.34 14.14
N THR A 5 -3.44 1.42 13.92
CA THR A 5 -2.97 1.83 12.58
C THR A 5 -2.10 0.76 11.92
N GLN A 6 -1.23 0.10 12.68
CA GLN A 6 -0.39 -0.99 12.19
C GLN A 6 -1.23 -2.21 11.79
N GLN A 7 -2.29 -2.52 12.55
CA GLN A 7 -3.23 -3.58 12.16
C GLN A 7 -3.95 -3.24 10.86
N ASP A 8 -4.36 -1.98 10.68
CA ASP A 8 -5.06 -1.55 9.46
C ASP A 8 -4.14 -1.52 8.24
N ILE A 9 -2.86 -1.15 8.42
CA ILE A 9 -1.81 -1.28 7.40
C ILE A 9 -1.70 -2.75 6.99
N LEU A 10 -1.53 -3.67 7.93
CA LEU A 10 -1.38 -5.11 7.65
C LEU A 10 -2.61 -5.69 6.93
N ARG A 11 -3.83 -5.33 7.35
CA ARG A 11 -5.07 -5.73 6.66
C ARG A 11 -5.12 -5.19 5.23
N THR A 12 -4.67 -3.97 5.02
CA THR A 12 -4.68 -3.35 3.68
C THR A 12 -3.62 -3.96 2.77
N LEU A 13 -2.45 -4.31 3.30
CA LEU A 13 -1.43 -5.06 2.57
C LEU A 13 -1.93 -6.45 2.16
N ALA A 14 -2.63 -7.15 3.04
CA ALA A 14 -3.25 -8.43 2.70
C ALA A 14 -4.26 -8.29 1.54
N ALA A 15 -5.11 -7.26 1.58
CA ALA A 15 -6.05 -6.98 0.48
C ALA A 15 -5.33 -6.65 -0.84
N LEU A 16 -4.18 -5.95 -0.79
CA LEU A 16 -3.38 -5.66 -1.99
C LEU A 16 -2.80 -6.94 -2.63
N CYS A 17 -2.40 -7.92 -1.83
CA CYS A 17 -1.97 -9.22 -2.33
C CYS A 17 -3.10 -9.94 -3.09
N GLU A 18 -4.34 -9.86 -2.58
CA GLU A 18 -5.51 -10.46 -3.24
C GLU A 18 -5.85 -9.77 -4.56
N LEU A 19 -5.72 -8.43 -4.63
CA LEU A 19 -5.97 -7.65 -5.84
C LEU A 19 -4.90 -7.87 -6.93
N SER A 20 -3.70 -8.30 -6.54
CA SER A 20 -2.54 -8.44 -7.43
C SER A 20 -1.96 -9.86 -7.42
N PRO A 21 -2.72 -10.90 -7.85
CA PRO A 21 -2.31 -12.30 -7.70
C PRO A 21 -1.03 -12.68 -8.46
N GLY A 22 -0.64 -11.89 -9.47
CA GLY A 22 0.61 -12.08 -10.22
C GLY A 22 1.85 -11.42 -9.60
N VAL A 23 1.70 -10.63 -8.52
CA VAL A 23 2.78 -9.88 -7.90
C VAL A 23 3.27 -10.61 -6.66
N ARG A 24 4.57 -10.91 -6.60
CA ARG A 24 5.16 -11.52 -5.40
C ARG A 24 5.16 -10.52 -4.25
N PHE A 25 5.00 -10.99 -3.01
CA PHE A 25 4.95 -10.12 -1.84
C PHE A 25 6.15 -9.17 -1.71
N GLY A 26 7.38 -9.65 -1.96
CA GLY A 26 8.56 -8.78 -1.95
C GLY A 26 8.53 -7.67 -3.01
N GLN A 27 7.91 -7.92 -4.17
CA GLN A 27 7.72 -6.90 -5.21
C GLN A 27 6.68 -5.88 -4.80
N LEU A 28 5.61 -6.31 -4.11
CA LEU A 28 4.62 -5.41 -3.54
C LEU A 28 5.26 -4.44 -2.53
N LEU A 29 6.11 -4.96 -1.64
CA LEU A 29 6.84 -4.13 -0.67
C LEU A 29 7.84 -3.17 -1.34
N ALA A 30 8.57 -3.64 -2.35
CA ALA A 30 9.47 -2.77 -3.12
C ALA A 30 8.71 -1.64 -3.82
N ASN A 31 7.57 -1.96 -4.45
CA ASN A 31 6.71 -0.97 -5.07
C ASN A 31 6.17 0.05 -4.05
N LEU A 32 5.79 -0.40 -2.86
CA LEU A 32 5.38 0.49 -1.78
C LEU A 32 6.52 1.42 -1.33
N GLY A 33 7.76 0.94 -1.32
CA GLY A 33 8.93 1.79 -1.07
C GLY A 33 9.03 2.94 -2.07
N PHE A 34 8.96 2.63 -3.37
CA PHE A 34 8.98 3.64 -4.43
C PHE A 34 7.81 4.62 -4.34
N LEU A 35 6.58 4.13 -4.10
CA LEU A 35 5.39 4.97 -3.93
C LEU A 35 5.52 5.91 -2.72
N THR A 36 6.14 5.44 -1.65
CA THR A 36 6.33 6.25 -0.45
C THR A 36 7.26 7.43 -0.73
N GLU A 37 8.37 7.17 -1.41
CA GLU A 37 9.32 8.21 -1.81
C GLU A 37 8.68 9.21 -2.78
N ASP A 38 7.93 8.73 -3.77
CA ASP A 38 7.24 9.56 -4.77
C ASP A 38 6.15 10.46 -4.14
N MET A 39 5.42 9.94 -3.16
CA MET A 39 4.23 10.61 -2.61
C MET A 39 4.48 11.40 -1.33
N SER A 40 5.65 11.25 -0.69
CA SER A 40 5.80 11.72 0.69
C SER A 40 7.12 12.39 1.08
N ASP A 41 8.07 12.58 0.17
CA ASP A 41 9.44 13.07 0.44
C ASP A 41 10.21 12.27 1.52
N HIS A 42 9.66 11.12 1.94
CA HIS A 42 10.25 10.23 2.92
C HIS A 42 10.45 8.84 2.32
N THR A 43 11.47 8.16 2.81
CA THR A 43 11.63 6.73 2.57
C THR A 43 10.62 5.94 3.39
N LEU A 44 10.45 4.65 3.07
CA LEU A 44 9.64 3.74 3.89
C LEU A 44 10.19 3.58 5.32
N TRP A 45 11.48 3.87 5.53
CA TRP A 45 12.12 3.82 6.85
C TRP A 45 11.73 5.02 7.73
N ASP A 46 11.54 6.20 7.14
CA ASP A 46 11.36 7.47 7.87
C ASP A 46 9.89 7.93 7.97
N ILE A 47 8.96 7.24 7.31
CA ILE A 47 7.56 7.64 7.27
C ILE A 47 6.78 7.23 8.54
N GLU A 48 5.91 8.11 9.01
CA GLU A 48 4.95 7.78 10.06
C GLU A 48 3.86 6.81 9.58
N ASP A 49 3.45 5.88 10.45
CA ASP A 49 2.38 4.91 10.18
C ASP A 49 1.09 5.56 9.61
N SER A 50 0.73 6.74 10.11
CA SER A 50 -0.46 7.48 9.66
C SER A 50 -0.37 7.90 8.19
N LYS A 51 0.79 8.39 7.76
CA LYS A 51 1.07 8.83 6.38
C LYS A 51 1.24 7.62 5.47
N LEU A 52 1.96 6.60 5.92
CA LEU A 52 2.09 5.32 5.21
C LEU A 52 0.71 4.70 4.93
N PHE A 53 -0.18 4.72 5.92
CA PHE A 53 -1.52 4.18 5.74
C PHE A 53 -2.32 4.91 4.65
N GLN A 54 -2.19 6.23 4.53
CA GLN A 54 -2.84 6.99 3.45
C GLN A 54 -2.29 6.61 2.07
N ILE A 55 -0.98 6.42 1.95
CA ILE A 55 -0.31 6.00 0.71
C ILE A 55 -0.80 4.62 0.28
N ILE A 56 -0.82 3.65 1.20
CA ILE A 56 -1.30 2.28 0.91
C ILE A 56 -2.78 2.30 0.51
N LYS A 57 -3.61 3.10 1.20
CA LYS A 57 -5.03 3.26 0.84
C LYS A 57 -5.21 3.85 -0.55
N ARG A 58 -4.42 4.87 -0.90
CA ARG A 58 -4.45 5.48 -2.23
C ARG A 58 -4.06 4.47 -3.30
N HIS A 59 -2.96 3.76 -3.10
CA HIS A 59 -2.51 2.72 -4.02
C HIS A 59 -3.57 1.64 -4.26
N ARG A 60 -4.25 1.19 -3.20
CA ARG A 60 -5.35 0.24 -3.31
C ARG A 60 -6.51 0.79 -4.13
N ALA A 61 -6.91 2.04 -3.89
CA ALA A 61 -7.99 2.68 -4.64
C ALA A 61 -7.65 2.78 -6.14
N ASP A 62 -6.42 3.17 -6.47
CA ASP A 62 -5.93 3.26 -7.84
C ASP A 62 -5.92 1.88 -8.54
N LEU A 63 -5.56 0.81 -7.83
CA LEU A 63 -5.63 -0.56 -8.36
C LEU A 63 -7.06 -1.02 -8.60
N CYS A 64 -7.98 -0.78 -7.65
CA CYS A 64 -9.39 -1.13 -7.82
C CYS A 64 -10.03 -0.40 -9.02
N GLN A 65 -9.67 0.87 -9.23
CA GLN A 65 -10.13 1.63 -10.40
C GLN A 65 -9.62 1.03 -11.71
N ARG A 66 -8.36 0.61 -11.77
CA ARG A 66 -7.78 -0.03 -12.97
C ARG A 66 -8.40 -1.40 -13.29
N GLN A 67 -8.88 -2.11 -12.27
CA GLN A 67 -9.56 -3.41 -12.44
C GLN A 67 -11.02 -3.27 -12.86
N THR A 68 -11.57 -2.07 -12.82
CA THR A 68 -12.92 -1.77 -13.31
C THR A 68 -12.75 -1.09 -14.67
N PRO A 69 -12.65 -1.83 -15.79
CA PRO A 69 -12.75 -1.19 -17.09
C PRO A 69 -14.15 -0.55 -17.17
N ASP A 70 -14.24 0.65 -17.77
CA ASP A 70 -15.52 1.31 -18.10
C ASP A 70 -16.56 0.27 -18.54
N ALA A 71 -17.73 0.29 -17.88
CA ALA A 71 -18.86 -0.57 -18.18
C ALA A 71 -19.55 -0.17 -19.49
#